data_AF-A0AAX2ZG54-F1
#
_entry.id   AF-A0AAX2ZG54-F1
#
_cell.length_a   1.000
_cell.length_b   1.000
_cell.length_c   1.000
_cell.angle_alpha   90.00
_cell.angle_beta   90.00
_cell.angle_gamma   90.00
#
_symmetry.space_group_name_H-M   'P 1'
#
loop_
_entity.id
_entity.type
_entity.pdbx_description
1 polymer ?
#
loop_
_entity_poly.entity_id
_entity_poly.type
_entity_poly.pdbx_seq_one_letter_code
_entity_poly.pdbx_strand_id
1 'polypeptide(L)'
;MEYLIKHLDHTDRRIKKIAIHYGYDVESIKLVEEMSELTQAICKHRESKDKAKTLNNIKGEMADVYVVLEQMKYLLNISDEDIEELKEFKINRQLIRMKTEGKK
;
A
#
# COMPACT_ATOMS: atom_id res chain seq x y z
N MET A 1 -15.32 -24.33 8.97
CA MET A 1 -14.18 -23.62 9.61
C MET A 1 -12.86 -23.86 8.87
N GLU A 2 -12.57 -25.06 8.33
CA GLU A 2 -11.36 -25.30 7.51
C GLU A 2 -11.27 -24.46 6.22
N TYR A 3 -12.40 -24.11 5.59
CA TYR A 3 -12.40 -23.30 4.35
C TYR A 3 -11.98 -21.82 4.59
N LEU A 4 -12.20 -21.31 5.81
CA LEU A 4 -11.83 -19.94 6.22
C LEU A 4 -10.34 -19.81 6.56
N ILE A 5 -9.67 -20.90 6.94
CA ILE A 5 -8.25 -20.88 7.31
C ILE A 5 -7.34 -20.89 6.07
N LYS A 6 -7.83 -21.43 4.95
CA LYS A 6 -7.02 -21.63 3.74
C LYS A 6 -6.68 -20.34 2.97
N HIS A 7 -7.36 -19.22 3.26
CA HIS A 7 -7.20 -17.94 2.55
C HIS A 7 -6.60 -16.83 3.43
N LEU A 8 -6.00 -17.17 4.59
CA LEU A 8 -5.44 -16.20 5.54
C LEU A 8 -3.91 -16.28 5.71
N ASP A 9 -3.17 -17.05 4.91
CA ASP A 9 -1.81 -17.47 5.31
C ASP A 9 -0.66 -17.14 4.34
N HIS A 10 -0.61 -15.90 3.87
CA HIS A 10 0.64 -15.33 3.33
C HIS A 10 1.12 -14.07 4.06
N THR A 11 0.25 -13.40 4.84
CA THR A 11 0.65 -12.23 5.61
C THR A 11 1.65 -12.62 6.71
N ASP A 12 2.79 -11.92 6.75
CA ASP A 12 3.87 -12.13 7.73
C ASP A 12 3.32 -12.14 9.17
N ARG A 13 3.70 -13.16 9.96
CA ARG A 13 3.23 -13.32 11.36
C ARG A 13 3.57 -12.10 12.22
N ARG A 14 4.65 -11.37 11.91
CA ARG A 14 5.05 -10.14 12.60
C ARG A 14 4.04 -9.03 12.34
N ILE A 15 3.59 -8.87 11.09
CA ILE A 15 2.57 -7.91 10.69
C ILE A 15 1.25 -8.19 11.41
N LYS A 16 0.81 -9.45 11.41
CA LYS A 16 -0.40 -9.87 12.15
C LYS A 16 -0.32 -9.52 13.63
N LYS A 17 0.83 -9.78 14.27
CA LYS A 17 1.04 -9.48 15.70
C LYS A 17 0.93 -7.99 16.00
N ILE A 18 1.50 -7.13 15.16
CA ILE A 18 1.43 -5.68 15.31
C ILE A 18 -0.01 -5.20 15.14
N ALA A 19 -0.67 -5.64 14.06
CA ALA A 19 -2.05 -5.29 13.76
C ALA A 19 -3.01 -5.66 14.91
N ILE A 20 -2.91 -6.87 15.46
CA ILE A 20 -3.73 -7.32 16.60
C ILE A 20 -3.47 -6.48 17.85
N HIS A 21 -2.22 -6.07 18.09
CA HIS A 21 -1.84 -5.34 19.29
C HIS A 21 -2.44 -3.93 19.32
N TYR A 22 -2.42 -3.21 18.20
CA TYR A 22 -2.89 -1.83 18.12
C TYR A 22 -4.34 -1.69 17.65
N GLY A 23 -4.81 -2.59 16.79
CA GLY A 23 -6.18 -2.58 16.27
C GLY A 23 -6.45 -1.49 15.22
N TYR A 24 -7.66 -1.53 14.66
CA TYR A 24 -8.03 -0.71 13.51
C TYR A 24 -7.95 0.80 13.74
N ASP A 25 -8.44 1.29 14.88
CA ASP A 25 -8.50 2.74 15.13
C ASP A 25 -7.10 3.37 15.13
N VAL A 26 -6.12 2.68 15.74
CA VAL A 26 -4.72 3.15 15.77
C VAL A 26 -4.05 2.97 14.41
N GLU A 27 -4.16 1.79 13.80
CA GLU A 27 -3.47 1.50 12.54
C GLU A 27 -4.03 2.29 11.35
N SER A 28 -5.32 2.65 11.37
CA SER A 28 -5.90 3.51 10.34
C SER A 28 -5.35 4.94 10.39
N ILE A 29 -5.11 5.48 11.60
CA ILE A 29 -4.46 6.78 11.79
C ILE A 29 -3.00 6.68 11.35
N LYS A 30 -2.30 5.62 11.76
CA LYS A 30 -0.92 5.35 11.34
C LYS A 30 -0.80 5.30 9.82
N LEU A 31 -1.72 4.64 9.12
CA LEU A 31 -1.72 4.62 7.66
C LEU A 31 -1.84 6.02 7.06
N VAL A 32 -2.69 6.88 7.63
CA VAL A 32 -2.83 8.28 7.18
C VAL A 32 -1.54 9.07 7.41
N GLU A 33 -0.86 8.86 8.53
CA GLU A 33 0.44 9.46 8.83
C GLU A 33 1.50 9.05 7.79
N GLU A 34 1.69 7.74 7.55
CA GLU A 34 2.69 7.24 6.60
C GLU A 34 2.40 7.72 5.15
N MET A 35 1.12 7.78 4.75
CA MET A 35 0.75 8.33 3.44
C MET A 35 1.05 9.84 3.33
N SER A 36 0.93 10.59 4.43
CA SER A 36 1.29 12.01 4.50
C SER A 36 2.81 12.20 4.39
N GLU A 37 3.59 11.36 5.07
CA GLU A 37 5.05 11.37 5.00
C GLU A 37 5.55 11.03 3.59
N LEU A 38 4.97 10.01 2.95
CA LEU A 38 5.24 9.69 1.55
C LEU A 38 4.90 10.85 0.61
N THR A 39 3.76 11.51 0.83
CA THR A 39 3.38 12.71 0.05
C THR A 39 4.44 13.81 0.18
N GLN A 40 4.90 14.09 1.41
CA GLN A 40 5.94 15.08 1.67
C GLN A 40 7.29 14.69 1.03
N ALA A 41 7.67 13.41 1.09
CA ALA A 41 8.89 12.91 0.48
C ALA A 41 8.88 13.09 -1.05
N ILE A 42 7.73 12.82 -1.70
CA ILE A 42 7.54 13.05 -3.14
C ILE A 42 7.67 14.54 -3.47
N CYS A 43 7.01 15.43 -2.71
CA CYS A 43 7.11 16.88 -2.92
C CYS A 43 8.56 17.36 -2.80
N LYS A 44 9.27 16.98 -1.75
CA LYS A 44 10.68 17.32 -1.54
C LYS A 44 11.57 16.78 -2.67
N HIS A 45 11.31 15.56 -3.16
CA HIS A 45 12.09 14.99 -4.25
C HIS A 45 11.96 15.80 -5.53
N ARG A 46 10.77 16.34 -5.86
CA ARG A 46 10.56 17.16 -7.08
C ARG A 46 11.48 18.38 -7.10
N GLU A 47 11.65 19.05 -5.98
CA GLU A 47 12.39 20.31 -5.85
C GLU A 47 13.89 20.12 -5.54
N SER A 48 14.28 18.96 -5.02
CA SER A 48 15.65 18.71 -4.55
C SER A 48 16.69 18.66 -5.67
N LYS A 49 17.85 19.27 -5.41
CA LYS A 49 19.09 19.08 -6.21
C LYS A 49 19.79 17.76 -5.90
N ASP A 50 19.62 17.23 -4.68
CA ASP A 50 20.09 15.90 -4.29
C ASP A 50 18.97 14.87 -4.49
N LYS A 51 18.94 14.30 -5.70
CA LYS A 51 17.93 13.31 -6.09
C LYS A 51 18.17 11.95 -5.43
N ALA A 52 19.42 11.57 -5.18
CA ALA A 52 19.75 10.27 -4.61
C ALA A 52 19.26 10.15 -3.16
N LYS A 53 19.52 11.17 -2.34
CA LYS A 53 19.04 11.20 -0.95
C LYS A 53 17.52 11.21 -0.88
N THR A 54 16.87 12.09 -1.65
CA THR A 54 15.41 12.21 -1.61
C THR A 54 14.69 10.99 -2.20
N LEU A 55 15.30 10.28 -3.15
CA LEU A 55 14.81 8.99 -3.62
C LEU A 55 14.87 7.92 -2.51
N ASN A 56 15.94 7.89 -1.70
CA ASN A 56 16.01 6.98 -0.56
C ASN A 56 14.93 7.27 0.48
N ASN A 57 14.61 8.55 0.72
CA ASN A 57 13.50 8.91 1.59
C ASN A 57 12.17 8.36 1.05
N ILE A 58 11.86 8.58 -0.23
CA ILE A 58 10.64 8.02 -0.86
C ILE A 58 10.58 6.49 -0.67
N LYS A 59 11.69 5.78 -0.86
CA LYS A 59 11.72 4.32 -0.66
C LYS A 59 11.40 3.93 0.77
N GLY A 60 11.88 4.68 1.76
CA GLY A 60 11.54 4.50 3.17
C GLY A 60 10.03 4.64 3.40
N GLU A 61 9.48 5.80 3.06
CA GLU A 61 8.06 6.08 3.30
C GLU A 61 7.13 5.13 2.51
N MET A 62 7.55 4.69 1.31
CA MET A 62 6.81 3.66 0.57
C MET A 62 6.79 2.31 1.31
N ALA A 63 7.91 1.93 1.94
CA ALA A 63 8.00 0.72 2.74
C ALA A 63 7.09 0.82 3.97
N ASP A 64 7.08 1.97 4.64
CA ASP A 64 6.23 2.20 5.82
C ASP A 64 4.75 2.13 5.45
N VAL A 65 4.34 2.77 4.34
CA VAL A 65 2.97 2.64 3.80
C VAL A 65 2.63 1.18 3.48
N TYR A 66 3.52 0.41 2.85
CA TYR A 66 3.26 -1.01 2.56
C TYR A 66 3.07 -1.84 3.82
N VAL A 67 3.92 -1.63 4.84
CA VAL A 67 3.82 -2.34 6.12
C VAL A 67 2.46 -2.10 6.76
N VAL A 68 2.00 -0.86 6.82
CA VAL A 68 0.71 -0.54 7.46
C VAL A 68 -0.46 -1.00 6.60
N LEU A 69 -0.36 -0.96 5.27
CA LEU A 69 -1.38 -1.54 4.38
C LEU A 69 -1.59 -3.05 4.61
N GLU A 70 -0.51 -3.80 4.86
CA GLU A 70 -0.61 -5.23 5.20
C GLU A 70 -1.31 -5.47 6.55
N GLN A 71 -1.08 -4.60 7.53
CA GLN A 71 -1.80 -4.63 8.81
C GLN A 71 -3.29 -4.32 8.60
N MET A 72 -3.61 -3.33 7.77
CA MET A 72 -4.98 -2.92 7.45
C MET A 72 -5.75 -4.01 6.70
N LYS A 73 -5.11 -4.69 5.73
CA LYS A 73 -5.70 -5.85 5.05
C LYS A 73 -6.10 -6.93 6.05
N TYR A 74 -5.21 -7.24 6.99
CA TYR A 74 -5.50 -8.20 8.06
C TYR A 74 -6.67 -7.76 8.95
N LEU A 75 -6.66 -6.52 9.44
CA LEU A 75 -7.68 -5.98 10.35
C LEU A 75 -9.07 -5.88 9.70
N LEU A 76 -9.12 -5.64 8.38
CA LEU A 76 -10.36 -5.53 7.62
C LEU A 76 -10.78 -6.84 6.95
N ASN A 77 -10.03 -7.93 7.15
CA ASN A 77 -10.25 -9.22 6.51
C ASN A 77 -10.35 -9.11 4.96
N ILE A 78 -9.41 -8.38 4.37
CA ILE A 78 -9.25 -8.21 2.92
C ILE A 78 -8.14 -9.17 2.45
N SER A 79 -8.44 -10.01 1.47
CA SER A 79 -7.46 -10.97 0.95
C SER A 79 -6.50 -10.35 -0.08
N ASP A 80 -5.41 -11.05 -0.38
CA ASP A 80 -4.49 -10.65 -1.45
C ASP A 80 -5.17 -10.71 -2.81
N GLU A 81 -6.01 -11.74 -3.01
CA GLU A 81 -6.77 -11.95 -4.24
C GLU A 81 -7.77 -10.80 -4.49
N ASP A 82 -8.50 -10.35 -3.46
CA ASP A 82 -9.43 -9.22 -3.57
C ASP A 82 -8.73 -7.95 -4.09
N ILE A 83 -7.52 -7.69 -3.59
CA ILE A 83 -6.71 -6.53 -4.00
C ILE A 83 -6.13 -6.73 -5.39
N GLU A 84 -5.63 -7.93 -5.71
CA GLU A 84 -4.99 -8.19 -6.99
C GLU A 84 -5.97 -8.12 -8.16
N GLU A 85 -7.18 -8.68 -8.01
CA GLU A 85 -8.23 -8.56 -9.02
C GLU A 85 -8.59 -7.09 -9.30
N LEU A 86 -8.71 -6.27 -8.25
CA LEU A 86 -8.97 -4.84 -8.38
C LEU A 86 -7.80 -4.08 -9.02
N LYS A 87 -6.55 -4.46 -8.72
CA LYS A 87 -5.35 -3.88 -9.34
C LYS A 87 -5.32 -4.18 -10.84
N GLU A 88 -5.49 -5.45 -11.23
CA GLU A 88 -5.51 -5.88 -12.62
C GLU A 88 -6.58 -5.15 -13.43
N PHE A 89 -7.80 -5.05 -12.90
CA PHE A 89 -8.86 -4.26 -13.54
C PHE A 89 -8.45 -2.79 -13.74
N LYS A 90 -7.90 -2.15 -12.70
CA LYS A 90 -7.49 -0.74 -12.76
C LYS A 90 -6.34 -0.52 -13.75
N ILE A 91 -5.34 -1.41 -13.77
CA ILE A 91 -4.19 -1.36 -14.68
C ILE A 91 -4.68 -1.50 -16.13
N ASN A 92 -5.44 -2.54 -16.43
CA ASN A 92 -6.00 -2.77 -17.77
C ASN A 92 -6.83 -1.57 -18.26
N ARG A 93 -7.64 -0.97 -17.38
CA ARG A 93 -8.39 0.25 -17.69
C ARG A 93 -7.48 1.43 -18.06
N GLN A 94 -6.37 1.65 -17.35
CA GLN A 94 -5.44 2.73 -17.70
C GLN A 94 -4.70 2.46 -19.01
N LEU A 95 -4.30 1.21 -19.27
CA LEU A 95 -3.67 0.82 -20.54
C LEU A 95 -4.59 1.08 -21.75
N ILE A 96 -5.90 0.84 -21.60
CA ILE A 96 -6.89 1.17 -22.63
C ILE A 96 -6.94 2.70 -22.86
N ARG A 97 -6.99 3.50 -21.79
CA ARG A 97 -7.02 4.97 -21.90
C ARG A 97 -5.82 5.53 -22.67
N MET A 98 -4.61 5.08 -22.32
CA MET A 98 -3.38 5.47 -23.02
C MET A 98 -3.43 5.16 -24.52
N LYS A 99 -4.00 4.00 -24.92
CA LYS A 99 -4.16 3.62 -26.34
C LYS A 99 -5.18 4.49 -27.09
N THR A 100 -6.15 5.06 -26.38
CA THR A 100 -7.20 5.92 -26.96
C THR A 100 -6.84 7.40 -27.01
N GLU A 101 -5.91 7.86 -26.16
CA GLU A 101 -5.47 9.26 -26.11
C GLU A 101 -4.70 9.69 -27.37
N GLY A 102 -3.91 8.80 -27.98
CA GLY A 102 -3.17 9.06 -29.21
C GLY A 102 -3.97 8.96 -30.52
N LYS A 103 -5.31 8.82 -30.46
CA LYS A 103 -6.20 8.67 -31.62
C LYS A 103 -7.10 9.89 -31.88
N LYS A 104 -6.81 11.03 -31.26
CA LYS A 104 -7.43 12.34 -31.57
C LYS A 104 -6.51 13.15 -32.47
#